data_AF-A0A2N8MN11-F1
#
_entry.id   AF-A0A2N8MN11-F1
#
_cell.length_a   1.000
_cell.length_b   1.000
_cell.length_c   1.000
_cell.angle_alpha   90.00
_cell.angle_beta   90.00
_cell.angle_gamma   90.00
#
_symmetry.space_group_name_H-M   'P 1'
#
loop_
_entity.id
_entity.type
_entity.pdbx_description
1 polymer ?
#
loop_
_entity_poly.entity_id
_entity_poly.type
_entity_poly.pdbx_seq_one_letter_code
_entity_poly.pdbx_strand_id
1 'polypeptide(L)'
;MTRFVTKLAAATAAVALASVPGPASAQTTQAVDEKTGPVSFANVASVRIGNPGSLITETQRSPLSPGQSKLSPDRTVVPRDDGERNTFGDKWDINLGRYGAQSPYPAGIASRDHNVLAALQQTTVPTASVESNYALIDNGHGGTKPADNTVLVLEGAKSAVNCAAPGKTTSSTSVGKIWVRDETGALRPSGASGVDVKGLKLGPPSFVKNENLSKDKTTSDLTVSRVTAFDQLIRQSGWRDGDVTAVAGWKLDIVTHVRDAANKDLREARTTIVLGGVSCAIPKNFVAKPAGGTGPGAAPEQPAVPGTVPAGGIPPQADGSTRTVVGLGLLGGGILIGAAAMLLHRRRKPVPAREK
;
A
#
# COMPACT_ATOMS: atom_id res chain seq x y z
N MET A 1 93.31 9.60 21.75
CA MET A 1 93.15 10.91 21.06
C MET A 1 91.68 11.03 20.69
N THR A 2 90.86 11.76 21.46
CA THR A 2 90.44 13.18 21.23
C THR A 2 89.66 13.34 19.92
N ARG A 3 88.46 13.96 19.79
CA ARG A 3 87.58 14.89 20.55
C ARG A 3 86.19 14.81 19.86
N PHE A 4 85.02 14.82 20.52
CA PHE A 4 84.30 15.91 21.21
C PHE A 4 83.57 16.94 20.31
N VAL A 5 82.27 17.14 20.63
CA VAL A 5 81.37 18.33 20.50
C VAL A 5 80.52 18.46 19.22
N THR A 6 79.17 18.36 19.19
CA THR A 6 77.98 18.98 19.87
C THR A 6 77.39 20.19 19.12
N LYS A 7 76.06 20.17 18.90
CA LYS A 7 75.02 21.24 19.00
C LYS A 7 73.72 20.68 18.38
N LEU A 8 72.69 20.20 19.09
CA LEU A 8 71.78 20.79 20.09
C LEU A 8 70.95 21.98 19.57
N ALA A 9 69.66 21.72 19.30
CA ALA A 9 68.55 22.61 19.61
C ALA A 9 67.27 21.78 19.76
N ALA A 10 66.81 21.67 21.01
CA ALA A 10 65.50 21.18 21.39
C ALA A 10 64.55 22.38 21.55
N ALA A 11 63.28 22.23 21.18
CA ALA A 11 62.20 23.02 21.75
C ALA A 11 60.89 22.22 21.70
N THR A 12 60.41 21.95 22.91
CA THR A 12 59.17 21.31 23.34
C THR A 12 57.93 22.14 23.04
N ALA A 13 56.83 21.48 22.68
CA ALA A 13 55.48 21.85 23.11
C ALA A 13 54.61 20.59 23.21
N ALA A 14 54.25 20.23 24.45
CA ALA A 14 53.27 19.21 24.79
C ALA A 14 52.04 19.91 25.40
N VAL A 15 50.89 19.86 24.71
CA VAL A 15 49.52 20.16 25.17
C VAL A 15 48.61 19.53 24.09
N ALA A 16 47.56 18.73 24.28
CA ALA A 16 46.83 18.24 25.44
C ALA A 16 46.19 16.87 25.10
N LEU A 17 45.84 16.15 26.16
CA LEU A 17 45.03 14.94 26.18
C LEU A 17 43.61 15.13 25.59
N ALA A 18 43.10 14.02 25.06
CA ALA A 18 41.70 13.61 25.09
C ALA A 18 40.68 14.31 24.17
N SER A 19 40.45 13.70 23.01
CA SER A 19 39.09 13.48 22.51
C SER A 19 39.02 12.09 21.87
N VAL A 20 38.37 11.20 22.62
CA VAL A 20 38.04 9.80 22.34
C VAL A 20 37.56 9.63 20.88
N PRO A 21 37.92 8.54 20.16
CA PRO A 21 37.11 8.10 19.04
C PRO A 21 35.79 7.60 19.65
N GLY A 22 34.84 8.52 19.79
CA GLY A 22 33.49 8.17 20.21
C GLY A 22 33.00 7.08 19.26
N PRO A 23 32.56 5.91 19.76
CA PRO A 23 31.86 4.99 18.91
C PRO A 23 30.72 5.79 18.28
N ALA A 24 30.63 5.76 16.96
CA ALA A 24 29.38 6.10 16.30
C ALA A 24 28.33 5.19 16.94
N SER A 25 27.57 5.74 17.89
CA SER A 25 26.41 5.10 18.45
C SER A 25 25.46 4.97 17.28
N ALA A 26 25.52 3.85 16.57
CA ALA A 26 24.38 3.34 15.84
C ALA A 26 23.28 3.25 16.89
N GLN A 27 22.45 4.30 16.97
CA GLN A 27 21.29 4.35 17.83
C GLN A 27 20.44 3.17 17.38
N THR A 28 20.58 2.06 18.08
CA THR A 28 19.69 0.92 18.00
C THR A 28 18.38 1.41 18.57
N THR A 29 17.59 2.12 17.75
CA THR A 29 16.16 2.21 17.97
C THR A 29 15.69 0.77 18.04
N GLN A 30 15.50 0.24 19.26
CA GLN A 30 15.03 -1.12 19.47
C GLN A 30 13.80 -1.32 18.60
N ALA A 31 13.96 -2.18 17.59
CA ALA A 31 12.88 -2.57 16.70
C ALA A 31 11.78 -3.23 17.55
N VAL A 32 10.53 -2.95 17.21
CA VAL A 32 9.39 -3.59 17.86
C VAL A 32 9.37 -5.07 17.48
N ASP A 33 8.90 -5.91 18.41
CA ASP A 33 8.78 -7.34 18.15
C ASP A 33 7.82 -7.59 16.99
N GLU A 34 8.26 -8.40 16.01
CA GLU A 34 7.50 -8.61 14.78
C GLU A 34 6.14 -9.28 15.02
N LYS A 35 6.08 -10.20 15.99
CA LYS A 35 4.93 -11.07 16.26
C LYS A 35 3.93 -10.47 17.23
N THR A 36 4.41 -9.70 18.21
CA THR A 36 3.64 -9.23 19.36
C THR A 36 3.65 -7.72 19.53
N GLY A 37 4.59 -7.02 18.88
CA GLY A 37 4.72 -5.56 18.97
C GLY A 37 3.57 -4.80 18.30
N PRO A 38 3.53 -3.46 18.48
CA PRO A 38 2.61 -2.59 17.77
C PRO A 38 2.77 -2.72 16.25
N VAL A 39 1.66 -2.73 15.52
CA VAL A 39 1.67 -2.84 14.05
C VAL A 39 0.46 -2.12 13.46
N SER A 40 0.63 -1.54 12.28
CA SER A 40 -0.49 -1.07 11.46
C SER A 40 -0.43 -1.65 10.05
N PHE A 41 -1.61 -1.72 9.43
CA PHE A 41 -1.80 -2.22 8.08
C PHE A 41 -2.72 -1.27 7.30
N ALA A 42 -2.44 -1.12 6.02
CA ALA A 42 -3.28 -0.37 5.09
C ALA A 42 -3.38 -1.12 3.76
N ASN A 43 -4.59 -1.22 3.24
CA ASN A 43 -4.87 -1.84 1.95
C ASN A 43 -5.85 -0.99 1.15
N VAL A 44 -5.60 -0.89 -0.15
CA VAL A 44 -6.38 -0.01 -1.01
C VAL A 44 -7.72 -0.60 -1.41
N ALA A 45 -7.77 -1.91 -1.67
CA ALA A 45 -8.97 -2.67 -1.96
C ALA A 45 -8.76 -4.18 -1.72
N SER A 46 -9.74 -4.85 -1.13
CA SER A 46 -9.79 -6.31 -1.03
C SER A 46 -11.17 -6.80 -1.44
N VAL A 47 -11.24 -8.01 -1.99
CA VAL A 47 -12.47 -8.57 -2.56
C VAL A 47 -12.61 -10.02 -2.17
N ARG A 48 -13.82 -10.42 -1.82
CA ARG A 48 -14.25 -11.80 -1.66
C ARG A 48 -15.41 -12.05 -2.61
N ILE A 49 -15.24 -13.02 -3.50
CA ILE A 49 -16.22 -13.40 -4.50
C ILE A 49 -16.57 -14.87 -4.28
N GLY A 50 -17.80 -15.15 -3.87
CA GLY A 50 -18.20 -16.50 -3.50
C GLY A 50 -17.33 -17.11 -2.38
N ASN A 51 -17.10 -18.42 -2.44
CA ASN A 51 -16.27 -19.17 -1.49
C ASN A 51 -15.42 -20.18 -2.28
N PRO A 52 -14.08 -20.28 -2.13
CA PRO A 52 -13.19 -19.62 -1.16
C PRO A 52 -12.33 -18.47 -1.72
N GLY A 53 -12.61 -17.94 -2.91
CA GLY A 53 -11.75 -16.96 -3.57
C GLY A 53 -11.78 -15.57 -2.91
N SER A 54 -10.62 -15.09 -2.46
CA SER A 54 -10.42 -13.68 -2.08
C SER A 54 -9.20 -13.10 -2.79
N LEU A 55 -9.38 -11.93 -3.41
CA LEU A 55 -8.30 -11.08 -3.87
C LEU A 55 -7.97 -10.09 -2.76
N ILE A 56 -6.73 -10.06 -2.30
CA ILE A 56 -6.24 -9.02 -1.41
C ILE A 56 -5.08 -8.35 -2.12
N THR A 57 -5.23 -7.05 -2.36
CA THR A 57 -4.21 -6.27 -3.06
C THR A 57 -2.97 -6.05 -2.19
N GLU A 58 -1.96 -5.38 -2.75
CA GLU A 58 -0.74 -5.05 -2.02
C GLU A 58 -1.06 -4.34 -0.70
N THR A 59 -0.70 -5.00 0.41
CA THR A 59 -0.98 -4.52 1.77
C THR A 59 0.28 -3.88 2.34
N GLN A 60 0.18 -2.63 2.73
CA GLN A 60 1.24 -1.91 3.42
C GLN A 60 1.21 -2.31 4.89
N ARG A 61 2.37 -2.65 5.44
CA ARG A 61 2.58 -2.94 6.85
C ARG A 61 3.56 -1.92 7.42
N SER A 62 3.32 -1.42 8.64
CA SER A 62 4.28 -0.55 9.31
C SER A 62 5.65 -1.25 9.47
N PRO A 63 6.76 -0.53 9.31
CA PRO A 63 8.09 -1.05 9.61
C PRO A 63 8.24 -1.43 11.10
N LEU A 64 9.28 -2.20 11.42
CA LEU A 64 9.60 -2.58 12.81
C LEU A 64 10.34 -1.47 13.58
N SER A 65 10.86 -0.46 12.89
CA SER A 65 11.42 0.76 13.47
C SER A 65 10.60 1.96 13.00
N PRO A 66 10.69 3.13 13.67
CA PRO A 66 9.96 4.32 13.24
C PRO A 66 10.15 4.62 11.75
N GLY A 67 9.04 4.84 11.05
CA GLY A 67 9.03 4.99 9.59
C GLY A 67 7.66 4.70 9.00
N GLN A 68 7.60 4.68 7.66
CA GLN A 68 6.36 4.44 6.92
C GLN A 68 6.57 3.50 5.75
N SER A 69 5.54 2.72 5.46
CA SER A 69 5.37 1.94 4.24
C SER A 69 4.21 2.53 3.45
N LYS A 70 4.40 2.80 2.16
CA LYS A 70 3.46 3.52 1.31
C LYS A 70 3.30 2.81 -0.03
N LEU A 71 2.04 2.61 -0.42
CA LEU A 71 1.70 2.06 -1.72
C LEU A 71 2.05 3.07 -2.82
N SER A 72 2.64 2.60 -3.93
CA SER A 72 2.92 3.46 -5.08
C SER A 72 1.64 4.12 -5.63
N PRO A 73 1.68 5.41 -6.01
CA PRO A 73 0.57 6.09 -6.67
C PRO A 73 0.27 5.53 -8.08
N ASP A 74 1.17 4.75 -8.66
CA ASP A 74 0.99 4.17 -10.01
C ASP A 74 -0.07 3.06 -10.05
N ARG A 75 -0.47 2.54 -8.88
CA ARG A 75 -1.53 1.55 -8.79
C ARG A 75 -2.89 2.23 -8.94
N THR A 76 -3.41 2.30 -10.15
CA THR A 76 -4.67 3.00 -10.42
C THR A 76 -5.89 2.09 -10.59
N VAL A 77 -5.71 0.77 -10.67
CA VAL A 77 -6.82 -0.16 -10.90
C VAL A 77 -6.63 -1.49 -10.14
N VAL A 78 -7.75 -2.13 -9.80
CA VAL A 78 -7.83 -3.50 -9.28
C VAL A 78 -8.91 -4.22 -10.09
N PRO A 79 -8.60 -5.34 -10.78
CA PRO A 79 -7.33 -6.06 -10.77
C PRO A 79 -6.27 -5.37 -11.63
N ARG A 80 -5.00 -5.42 -11.22
CA ARG A 80 -3.87 -4.80 -11.94
C ARG A 80 -3.30 -5.70 -13.04
N ASP A 81 -3.25 -7.00 -12.78
CA ASP A 81 -2.60 -7.99 -13.63
C ASP A 81 -3.48 -9.23 -13.80
N ASP A 82 -3.05 -10.13 -14.69
CA ASP A 82 -3.80 -11.35 -15.00
C ASP A 82 -3.97 -12.27 -13.77
N GLY A 83 -3.04 -12.24 -12.82
CA GLY A 83 -3.14 -13.01 -11.58
C GLY A 83 -4.29 -12.52 -10.69
N GLU A 84 -4.35 -11.20 -10.48
CA GLU A 84 -5.47 -10.57 -9.79
C GLU A 84 -6.79 -10.75 -10.56
N ARG A 85 -6.76 -10.62 -11.90
CA ARG A 85 -7.95 -10.77 -12.76
C ARG A 85 -8.49 -12.19 -12.74
N ASN A 86 -7.65 -13.22 -12.70
CA ASN A 86 -8.08 -14.61 -12.56
C ASN A 86 -8.82 -14.87 -11.24
N THR A 87 -8.54 -14.07 -10.20
CA THR A 87 -9.20 -14.18 -8.89
C THR A 87 -10.46 -13.31 -8.80
N PHE A 88 -10.39 -12.08 -9.30
CA PHE A 88 -11.48 -11.09 -9.23
C PHE A 88 -12.53 -11.26 -10.33
N GLY A 89 -12.16 -11.92 -11.43
CA GLY A 89 -12.96 -11.97 -12.64
C GLY A 89 -12.75 -10.75 -13.54
N ASP A 90 -13.46 -10.75 -14.66
CA ASP A 90 -13.44 -9.72 -15.71
C ASP A 90 -14.63 -8.75 -15.63
N LYS A 91 -15.60 -9.05 -14.76
CA LYS A 91 -16.87 -8.33 -14.69
C LYS A 91 -16.75 -6.93 -14.09
N TRP A 92 -15.85 -6.75 -13.13
CA TRP A 92 -15.70 -5.49 -12.41
C TRP A 92 -14.26 -5.01 -12.46
N ASP A 93 -14.11 -3.69 -12.35
CA ASP A 93 -12.86 -3.02 -12.04
C ASP A 93 -13.10 -2.04 -10.89
N ILE A 94 -12.11 -1.89 -10.02
CA ILE A 94 -12.07 -0.86 -8.98
C ILE A 94 -10.98 0.12 -9.39
N ASN A 95 -11.40 1.30 -9.83
CA ASN A 95 -10.50 2.36 -10.25
C ASN A 95 -10.24 3.33 -9.09
N LEU A 96 -8.98 3.69 -8.94
CA LEU A 96 -8.45 4.59 -7.93
C LEU A 96 -7.30 5.43 -8.51
N GLY A 97 -6.92 6.51 -7.84
CA GLY A 97 -5.78 7.31 -8.30
C GLY A 97 -6.09 8.25 -9.47
N ARG A 98 -5.03 8.62 -10.20
CA ARG A 98 -5.07 9.64 -11.26
C ARG A 98 -5.26 9.03 -12.66
N TYR A 99 -6.16 9.64 -13.42
CA TYR A 99 -6.55 9.31 -14.78
C TYR A 99 -6.47 10.56 -15.68
N GLY A 100 -6.20 10.34 -16.96
CA GLY A 100 -6.28 11.36 -18.00
C GLY A 100 -7.71 11.52 -18.56
N ALA A 101 -7.81 11.72 -19.87
CA ALA A 101 -9.09 11.95 -20.55
C ALA A 101 -10.12 10.82 -20.41
N GLN A 102 -9.68 9.59 -20.16
CA GLN A 102 -10.52 8.40 -19.94
C GLN A 102 -10.76 8.15 -18.45
N SER A 103 -11.18 9.19 -17.73
CA SER A 103 -11.47 9.09 -16.30
C SER A 103 -12.75 8.26 -16.06
N PRO A 104 -12.75 7.34 -15.08
CA PRO A 104 -13.95 6.61 -14.66
C PRO A 104 -14.84 7.44 -13.72
N TYR A 105 -14.35 8.59 -13.25
CA TYR A 105 -15.11 9.48 -12.39
C TYR A 105 -16.03 10.39 -13.21
N PRO A 106 -17.26 10.66 -12.74
CA PRO A 106 -18.16 11.63 -13.38
C PRO A 106 -17.56 13.04 -13.38
N ALA A 107 -18.11 13.89 -14.24
CA ALA A 107 -17.71 15.30 -14.33
C ALA A 107 -17.79 16.00 -12.96
N GLY A 108 -16.77 16.79 -12.64
CA GLY A 108 -16.65 17.51 -11.36
C GLY A 108 -15.93 16.73 -10.25
N ILE A 109 -15.75 15.41 -10.39
CA ILE A 109 -14.91 14.64 -9.44
C ILE A 109 -13.47 14.63 -9.94
N ALA A 110 -12.58 15.26 -9.17
CA ALA A 110 -11.17 15.32 -9.51
C ALA A 110 -10.55 13.92 -9.54
N SER A 111 -9.82 13.62 -10.61
CA SER A 111 -8.94 12.46 -10.63
C SER A 111 -7.62 12.82 -9.95
N ARG A 112 -7.24 12.06 -8.90
CA ARG A 112 -6.13 12.42 -8.01
C ARG A 112 -5.44 11.19 -7.47
N ASP A 113 -4.14 11.31 -7.19
CA ASP A 113 -3.36 10.23 -6.60
C ASP A 113 -3.98 9.78 -5.27
N HIS A 114 -3.97 8.47 -5.03
CA HIS A 114 -4.30 7.93 -3.72
C HIS A 114 -3.11 8.08 -2.77
N ASN A 115 -3.41 8.04 -1.47
CA ASN A 115 -2.42 8.02 -0.41
C ASN A 115 -2.75 6.88 0.55
N VAL A 116 -2.03 5.76 0.43
CA VAL A 116 -2.22 4.55 1.23
C VAL A 116 -0.92 4.29 1.98
N LEU A 117 -0.94 4.41 3.30
CA LEU A 117 0.25 4.24 4.12
C LEU A 117 -0.05 3.55 5.45
N ALA A 118 0.95 2.80 5.93
CA ALA A 118 1.03 2.26 7.28
C ALA A 118 2.35 2.71 7.90
N ALA A 119 2.31 3.27 9.10
CA ALA A 119 3.45 3.87 9.75
C ALA A 119 3.59 3.44 11.21
N LEU A 120 4.83 3.42 11.66
CA LEU A 120 5.20 3.35 13.06
C LEU A 120 5.82 4.70 13.43
N GLN A 121 5.19 5.44 14.35
CA GLN A 121 5.69 6.75 14.76
C GLN A 121 6.99 6.64 15.57
N GLN A 122 7.69 7.76 15.78
CA GLN A 122 8.84 7.83 16.69
C GLN A 122 8.50 7.38 18.12
N THR A 123 7.25 7.61 18.53
CA THR A 123 6.65 7.15 19.78
C THR A 123 6.30 5.66 19.78
N THR A 124 6.62 4.90 18.72
CA THR A 124 6.18 3.52 18.47
C THR A 124 4.66 3.32 18.37
N VAL A 125 3.89 4.40 18.26
CA VAL A 125 2.45 4.35 18.02
C VAL A 125 2.21 3.91 16.57
N PRO A 126 1.46 2.82 16.32
CA PRO A 126 1.13 2.40 14.96
C PRO A 126 -0.07 3.20 14.45
N THR A 127 0.07 3.73 13.23
CA THR A 127 -0.97 4.48 12.52
C THR A 127 -1.10 4.00 11.09
N ALA A 128 -2.30 4.03 10.53
CA ALA A 128 -2.50 3.76 9.11
C ALA A 128 -3.56 4.71 8.55
N SER A 129 -3.41 5.08 7.28
CA SER A 129 -4.37 5.93 6.59
C SER A 129 -4.47 5.58 5.11
N VAL A 130 -5.70 5.64 4.59
CA VAL A 130 -6.00 5.58 3.17
C VAL A 130 -6.84 6.79 2.79
N GLU A 131 -6.44 7.49 1.73
CA GLU A 131 -7.24 8.50 1.05
C GLU A 131 -7.26 8.21 -0.45
N SER A 132 -8.45 8.16 -1.05
CA SER A 132 -8.61 8.01 -2.50
C SER A 132 -10.00 8.47 -2.95
N ASN A 133 -10.17 8.61 -4.26
CA ASN A 133 -11.47 8.44 -4.89
C ASN A 133 -11.56 7.00 -5.40
N TYR A 134 -12.71 6.35 -5.22
CA TYR A 134 -12.93 5.00 -5.74
C TYR A 134 -14.07 5.02 -6.74
N ALA A 135 -13.91 4.35 -7.87
CA ALA A 135 -14.99 4.06 -8.81
C ALA A 135 -15.07 2.55 -9.02
N LEU A 136 -16.25 1.96 -8.82
CA LEU A 136 -16.55 0.59 -9.20
C LEU A 136 -17.18 0.62 -10.60
N ILE A 137 -16.60 -0.13 -11.52
CA ILE A 137 -17.05 -0.24 -12.90
C ILE A 137 -17.70 -1.61 -13.12
N ASP A 138 -18.82 -1.64 -13.85
CA ASP A 138 -19.37 -2.87 -14.45
C ASP A 138 -19.00 -2.95 -15.94
N ASN A 139 -18.02 -3.79 -16.27
CA ASN A 139 -17.52 -3.98 -17.63
C ASN A 139 -18.55 -4.62 -18.58
N GLY A 140 -19.59 -5.27 -18.05
CA GLY A 140 -20.67 -5.81 -18.86
C GLY A 140 -21.83 -4.84 -19.12
N HIS A 141 -21.74 -3.58 -18.66
CA HIS A 141 -22.76 -2.57 -18.92
C HIS A 141 -22.76 -2.09 -20.39
N GLY A 142 -21.60 -2.08 -21.05
CA GLY A 142 -21.48 -1.83 -22.49
C GLY A 142 -21.44 -0.35 -22.90
N GLY A 143 -21.17 0.56 -21.96
CA GLY A 143 -20.97 1.98 -22.21
C GLY A 143 -19.69 2.29 -23.00
N THR A 144 -19.69 3.44 -23.67
CA THR A 144 -18.63 3.86 -24.61
C THR A 144 -17.40 4.45 -23.94
N LYS A 145 -17.59 5.03 -22.75
CA LYS A 145 -16.53 5.62 -21.92
C LYS A 145 -16.49 4.91 -20.56
N PRO A 146 -15.34 4.91 -19.85
CA PRO A 146 -15.26 4.29 -18.54
C PRO A 146 -16.33 4.79 -17.55
N ALA A 147 -16.60 6.10 -17.54
CA ALA A 147 -17.62 6.70 -16.68
C ALA A 147 -19.05 6.22 -16.99
N ASP A 148 -19.33 5.78 -18.22
CA ASP A 148 -20.63 5.22 -18.59
C ASP A 148 -20.87 3.87 -17.89
N ASN A 149 -19.80 3.14 -17.57
CA ASN A 149 -19.83 1.85 -16.90
C ASN A 149 -19.68 1.95 -15.37
N THR A 150 -19.43 3.15 -14.83
CA THR A 150 -19.28 3.37 -13.39
C THR A 150 -20.61 3.20 -12.66
N VAL A 151 -20.66 2.31 -11.67
CA VAL A 151 -21.88 1.99 -10.91
C VAL A 151 -21.88 2.57 -9.50
N LEU A 152 -20.71 2.82 -8.94
CA LEU A 152 -20.52 3.43 -7.63
C LEU A 152 -19.28 4.33 -7.65
N VAL A 153 -19.34 5.50 -7.01
CA VAL A 153 -18.17 6.33 -6.70
C VAL A 153 -18.16 6.70 -5.21
N LEU A 154 -17.03 6.50 -4.54
CA LEU A 154 -16.74 7.11 -3.24
C LEU A 154 -15.81 8.31 -3.46
N GLU A 155 -16.40 9.51 -3.46
CA GLU A 155 -15.69 10.77 -3.62
C GLU A 155 -15.08 11.20 -2.30
N GLY A 156 -13.77 11.44 -2.24
CA GLY A 156 -13.18 11.93 -1.00
C GLY A 156 -13.06 10.87 0.09
N ALA A 157 -13.01 9.58 -0.26
CA ALA A 157 -12.97 8.50 0.73
C ALA A 157 -11.68 8.58 1.56
N LYS A 158 -11.84 8.57 2.89
CA LYS A 158 -10.74 8.55 3.85
C LYS A 158 -11.01 7.52 4.94
N SER A 159 -9.98 6.78 5.31
CA SER A 159 -9.99 5.86 6.43
C SER A 159 -8.68 6.02 7.20
N ALA A 160 -8.74 6.18 8.52
CA ALA A 160 -7.55 6.33 9.32
C ALA A 160 -7.72 5.74 10.73
N VAL A 161 -6.62 5.21 11.25
CA VAL A 161 -6.54 4.62 12.58
C VAL A 161 -5.26 5.07 13.29
N ASN A 162 -5.37 5.24 14.61
CA ASN A 162 -4.24 5.53 15.49
C ASN A 162 -4.45 4.82 16.83
N CYS A 163 -3.47 4.01 17.23
CA CYS A 163 -3.50 3.24 18.47
C CYS A 163 -2.50 3.80 19.49
N ALA A 164 -2.81 4.96 20.06
CA ALA A 164 -1.88 5.69 20.94
C ALA A 164 -1.64 4.99 22.29
N ALA A 165 -2.66 4.33 22.84
CA ALA A 165 -2.61 3.52 24.05
C ALA A 165 -3.85 2.63 24.14
N PRO A 166 -3.86 1.59 25.00
CA PRO A 166 -5.09 0.91 25.40
C PRO A 166 -6.14 1.93 25.89
N GLY A 167 -7.36 1.85 25.36
CA GLY A 167 -8.43 2.82 25.65
C GLY A 167 -8.27 4.20 24.99
N LYS A 168 -7.21 4.44 24.22
CA LYS A 168 -6.98 5.67 23.43
C LYS A 168 -6.76 5.36 21.95
N THR A 169 -7.52 4.40 21.43
CA THR A 169 -7.53 4.12 20.00
C THR A 169 -8.55 5.01 19.29
N THR A 170 -8.22 5.41 18.07
CA THR A 170 -9.13 6.20 17.22
C THR A 170 -9.26 5.51 15.88
N SER A 171 -10.48 5.55 15.35
CA SER A 171 -10.83 5.04 14.02
C SER A 171 -11.73 6.08 13.35
N SER A 172 -11.46 6.37 12.09
CA SER A 172 -12.26 7.32 11.32
C SER A 172 -12.47 6.78 9.91
N THR A 173 -13.70 6.91 9.43
CA THR A 173 -14.08 6.61 8.04
C THR A 173 -15.00 7.73 7.57
N SER A 174 -14.62 8.39 6.48
CA SER A 174 -15.38 9.47 5.88
C SER A 174 -15.34 9.39 4.35
N VAL A 175 -16.30 10.09 3.74
CA VAL A 175 -16.44 10.28 2.30
C VAL A 175 -17.11 11.64 2.11
N GLY A 176 -16.76 12.38 1.07
CA GLY A 176 -17.46 13.60 0.73
C GLY A 176 -18.85 13.28 0.20
N LYS A 177 -18.92 12.30 -0.70
CA LYS A 177 -20.17 11.89 -1.34
C LYS A 177 -20.07 10.48 -1.92
N ILE A 178 -21.16 9.74 -1.82
CA ILE A 178 -21.36 8.44 -2.45
C ILE A 178 -22.24 8.69 -3.67
N TRP A 179 -21.82 8.21 -4.83
CA TRP A 179 -22.59 8.27 -6.06
C TRP A 179 -22.95 6.86 -6.48
N VAL A 180 -24.21 6.59 -6.81
CA VAL A 180 -24.68 5.26 -7.21
C VAL A 180 -25.49 5.38 -8.50
N ARG A 181 -25.30 4.43 -9.41
CA ARG A 181 -26.10 4.35 -10.61
C ARG A 181 -27.46 3.79 -10.26
N ASP A 182 -28.51 4.55 -10.51
CA ASP A 182 -29.87 4.14 -10.24
C ASP A 182 -30.45 3.24 -11.35
N GLU A 183 -31.70 2.81 -11.17
CA GLU A 183 -32.45 2.00 -12.13
C GLU A 183 -32.67 2.68 -13.49
N THR A 184 -32.61 4.02 -13.54
CA THR A 184 -32.71 4.80 -14.79
C THR A 184 -31.40 4.77 -15.58
N GLY A 185 -30.35 4.18 -15.00
CA GLY A 185 -29.02 4.15 -15.56
C GLY A 185 -28.23 5.44 -15.31
N ALA A 186 -28.73 6.38 -14.51
CA ALA A 186 -28.04 7.63 -14.20
C ALA A 186 -27.20 7.50 -12.92
N LEU A 187 -25.95 7.98 -12.93
CA LEU A 187 -25.12 8.05 -11.74
C LEU A 187 -25.52 9.28 -10.90
N ARG A 188 -26.07 9.06 -9.70
CA ARG A 188 -26.61 10.13 -8.84
C ARG A 188 -26.00 10.13 -7.44
N PRO A 189 -25.92 11.30 -6.78
CA PRO A 189 -25.38 11.39 -5.43
C PRO A 189 -26.40 10.90 -4.40
N SER A 190 -25.95 10.10 -3.43
CA SER A 190 -26.77 9.46 -2.39
C SER A 190 -26.43 9.90 -0.95
N GLY A 191 -25.56 10.90 -0.78
CA GLY A 191 -25.11 11.40 0.54
C GLY A 191 -23.76 10.81 0.98
N ALA A 192 -23.45 10.84 2.29
CA ALA A 192 -22.12 10.46 2.83
C ALA A 192 -22.15 9.43 3.98
N SER A 193 -23.33 8.94 4.36
CA SER A 193 -23.52 8.09 5.55
C SER A 193 -23.46 6.58 5.25
N GLY A 194 -23.36 6.21 3.97
CA GLY A 194 -23.64 4.87 3.47
C GLY A 194 -24.82 4.89 2.49
N VAL A 195 -25.07 3.78 1.82
CA VAL A 195 -26.21 3.64 0.90
C VAL A 195 -26.68 2.19 0.88
N ASP A 196 -27.99 1.98 0.68
CA ASP A 196 -28.56 0.67 0.35
C ASP A 196 -29.48 0.85 -0.87
N VAL A 197 -29.09 0.28 -2.00
CA VAL A 197 -29.86 0.35 -3.26
C VAL A 197 -30.20 -1.05 -3.70
N LYS A 198 -31.45 -1.27 -4.09
CA LYS A 198 -31.96 -2.57 -4.53
C LYS A 198 -32.22 -2.57 -6.04
N GLY A 199 -32.22 -3.76 -6.63
CA GLY A 199 -32.74 -3.94 -7.99
C GLY A 199 -31.87 -3.35 -9.11
N LEU A 200 -30.59 -3.08 -8.85
CA LEU A 200 -29.66 -2.53 -9.83
C LEU A 200 -29.44 -3.49 -10.99
N LYS A 201 -29.29 -2.95 -12.20
CA LYS A 201 -28.89 -3.71 -13.40
C LYS A 201 -27.38 -3.91 -13.45
N LEU A 202 -26.83 -4.56 -12.40
CA LEU A 202 -25.46 -5.08 -12.40
C LEU A 202 -25.51 -6.53 -12.85
N GLY A 203 -24.73 -6.88 -13.86
CA GLY A 203 -24.67 -8.27 -14.31
C GLY A 203 -24.00 -9.17 -13.26
N PRO A 204 -24.22 -10.49 -13.32
CA PRO A 204 -23.62 -11.40 -12.35
C PRO A 204 -22.09 -11.45 -12.51
N PRO A 205 -21.37 -11.77 -11.42
CA PRO A 205 -19.94 -12.00 -11.47
C PRO A 205 -19.59 -13.19 -12.37
N SER A 206 -18.38 -13.17 -12.93
CA SER A 206 -17.97 -14.03 -14.06
C SER A 206 -17.94 -15.54 -13.79
N PHE A 207 -17.88 -15.96 -12.53
CA PHE A 207 -17.96 -17.37 -12.15
C PHE A 207 -19.38 -17.95 -12.25
N VAL A 208 -20.41 -17.11 -12.34
CA VAL A 208 -21.79 -17.54 -12.57
C VAL A 208 -21.96 -17.82 -14.06
N LYS A 209 -21.63 -19.04 -14.46
CA LYS A 209 -21.89 -19.55 -15.82
C LYS A 209 -23.22 -20.30 -15.80
N ASN A 210 -24.22 -19.78 -16.50
CA ASN A 210 -25.50 -20.48 -16.68
C ASN A 210 -26.09 -20.13 -18.05
N GLU A 211 -26.39 -21.16 -18.84
CA GLU A 211 -26.92 -21.03 -20.21
C GLU A 211 -28.32 -20.43 -20.26
N ASN A 212 -29.10 -20.58 -19.18
CA ASN A 212 -30.48 -20.10 -19.08
C ASN A 212 -30.62 -18.75 -18.34
N LEU A 213 -29.51 -18.07 -18.06
CA LEU A 213 -29.51 -16.78 -17.40
C LEU A 213 -30.24 -15.72 -18.25
N SER A 214 -31.18 -15.01 -17.65
CA SER A 214 -31.70 -13.77 -18.21
C SER A 214 -30.97 -12.56 -17.62
N LYS A 215 -30.22 -11.85 -18.46
CA LYS A 215 -29.56 -10.59 -18.08
C LYS A 215 -30.57 -9.53 -17.65
N ASP A 216 -31.73 -9.47 -18.30
CA ASP A 216 -32.74 -8.46 -18.02
C ASP A 216 -33.51 -8.71 -16.73
N LYS A 217 -33.61 -9.97 -16.28
CA LYS A 217 -34.27 -10.36 -15.03
C LYS A 217 -33.32 -10.45 -13.85
N THR A 218 -32.02 -10.58 -14.11
CA THR A 218 -30.99 -10.57 -13.07
C THR A 218 -30.80 -9.16 -12.54
N THR A 219 -30.82 -9.01 -11.23
CA THR A 219 -30.63 -7.73 -10.54
C THR A 219 -29.66 -7.88 -9.39
N SER A 220 -29.07 -6.77 -8.96
CA SER A 220 -28.19 -6.76 -7.79
C SER A 220 -28.59 -5.70 -6.78
N ASP A 221 -28.41 -6.05 -5.53
CA ASP A 221 -28.52 -5.12 -4.41
C ASP A 221 -27.11 -4.68 -4.00
N LEU A 222 -26.93 -3.39 -3.76
CA LEU A 222 -25.68 -2.80 -3.33
C LEU A 222 -25.88 -2.10 -1.99
N THR A 223 -25.13 -2.55 -0.98
CA THR A 223 -25.04 -1.89 0.32
C THR A 223 -23.64 -1.38 0.54
N VAL A 224 -23.49 -0.10 0.89
CA VAL A 224 -22.22 0.52 1.28
C VAL A 224 -22.31 0.97 2.73
N SER A 225 -21.37 0.47 3.54
CA SER A 225 -21.30 0.73 4.98
C SER A 225 -19.86 0.97 5.42
N ARG A 226 -19.68 1.49 6.63
CA ARG A 226 -18.35 1.64 7.23
C ARG A 226 -17.91 0.31 7.85
N VAL A 227 -16.61 0.02 7.74
CA VAL A 227 -15.97 -1.05 8.50
C VAL A 227 -15.79 -0.58 9.94
N THR A 228 -16.35 -1.33 10.88
CA THR A 228 -16.31 -1.04 12.32
C THR A 228 -15.71 -2.17 13.16
N ALA A 229 -15.53 -3.35 12.57
CA ALA A 229 -14.95 -4.52 13.24
C ALA A 229 -13.90 -5.21 12.37
N PHE A 230 -12.92 -5.86 13.01
CA PHE A 230 -11.75 -6.42 12.33
C PHE A 230 -12.05 -7.62 11.43
N ASP A 231 -13.07 -8.39 11.77
CA ASP A 231 -13.59 -9.51 10.98
C ASP A 231 -14.31 -9.07 9.69
N GLN A 232 -14.69 -7.80 9.59
CA GLN A 232 -15.26 -7.21 8.37
C GLN A 232 -14.19 -6.89 7.32
N LEU A 233 -12.91 -6.87 7.69
CA LEU A 233 -11.81 -6.72 6.72
C LEU A 233 -11.58 -8.04 5.97
N ILE A 234 -11.29 -7.92 4.67
CA ILE A 234 -10.78 -9.05 3.87
C ILE A 234 -9.26 -8.94 3.89
N ARG A 235 -8.63 -9.86 4.61
CA ARG A 235 -7.25 -9.70 5.10
C ARG A 235 -6.37 -10.91 4.81
N GLN A 236 -5.08 -10.67 4.62
CA GLN A 236 -4.08 -11.73 4.48
C GLN A 236 -3.83 -12.39 5.83
N SER A 237 -3.31 -13.63 5.84
CA SER A 237 -2.99 -14.35 7.08
C SER A 237 -1.99 -13.60 7.97
N GLY A 238 -1.07 -12.82 7.38
CA GLY A 238 -0.12 -11.97 8.12
C GLY A 238 -0.70 -10.68 8.69
N TRP A 239 -1.94 -10.31 8.33
CA TRP A 239 -2.63 -9.15 8.86
C TRP A 239 -3.24 -9.52 10.22
N ARG A 240 -2.46 -9.29 11.28
CA ARG A 240 -2.83 -9.66 12.64
C ARG A 240 -3.57 -8.57 13.39
N ASP A 241 -4.46 -8.99 14.27
CA ASP A 241 -4.97 -8.23 15.41
C ASP A 241 -3.97 -8.26 16.57
N GLY A 242 -4.33 -7.56 17.63
CA GLY A 242 -3.70 -7.64 18.95
C GLY A 242 -4.76 -7.47 20.02
N ASP A 243 -4.33 -7.46 21.28
CA ASP A 243 -5.21 -7.29 22.45
C ASP A 243 -6.12 -6.06 22.32
N VAL A 244 -5.61 -4.99 21.70
CA VAL A 244 -6.39 -3.81 21.33
C VAL A 244 -6.19 -3.55 19.84
N THR A 245 -7.30 -3.55 19.10
CA THR A 245 -7.31 -3.35 17.65
C THR A 245 -8.30 -2.25 17.28
N ALA A 246 -7.89 -1.35 16.40
CA ALA A 246 -8.73 -0.34 15.77
C ALA A 246 -8.76 -0.55 14.25
N VAL A 247 -9.89 -0.25 13.62
CA VAL A 247 -10.13 -0.52 12.21
C VAL A 247 -10.97 0.57 11.56
N ALA A 248 -10.76 0.77 10.27
CA ALA A 248 -11.58 1.66 9.45
C ALA A 248 -11.55 1.20 7.99
N GLY A 249 -12.51 1.67 7.19
CA GLY A 249 -12.65 1.27 5.80
C GLY A 249 -14.10 1.41 5.31
N TRP A 250 -14.29 1.21 4.01
CA TRP A 250 -15.61 1.15 3.39
C TRP A 250 -15.89 -0.28 2.93
N LYS A 251 -17.03 -0.84 3.35
CA LYS A 251 -17.48 -2.17 2.94
C LYS A 251 -18.62 -2.03 1.95
N LEU A 252 -18.49 -2.69 0.81
CA LEU A 252 -19.51 -2.81 -0.23
C LEU A 252 -19.94 -4.27 -0.25
N ASP A 253 -21.23 -4.52 -0.05
CA ASP A 253 -21.84 -5.83 -0.25
C ASP A 253 -22.73 -5.75 -1.49
N ILE A 254 -22.43 -6.61 -2.47
CA ILE A 254 -23.21 -6.78 -3.69
C ILE A 254 -23.85 -8.17 -3.64
N VAL A 255 -25.18 -8.21 -3.65
CA VAL A 255 -25.95 -9.46 -3.73
C VAL A 255 -26.64 -9.50 -5.08
N THR A 256 -26.18 -10.38 -5.97
CA THR A 256 -26.80 -10.59 -7.28
C THR A 256 -27.82 -11.72 -7.21
N HIS A 257 -29.06 -11.38 -7.56
CA HIS A 257 -30.20 -12.27 -7.70
C HIS A 257 -30.27 -12.79 -9.14
N VAL A 258 -29.75 -13.99 -9.36
CA VAL A 258 -29.60 -14.58 -10.69
C VAL A 258 -30.90 -15.26 -11.09
N ARG A 259 -31.50 -14.83 -12.20
CA ARG A 259 -32.81 -15.32 -12.68
C ARG A 259 -32.77 -15.81 -14.12
N ASP A 260 -33.67 -16.74 -14.46
CA ASP A 260 -33.89 -17.17 -15.84
C ASP A 260 -34.91 -16.28 -16.59
N ALA A 261 -35.16 -16.61 -17.87
CA ALA A 261 -36.13 -15.88 -18.70
C ALA A 261 -37.58 -15.99 -18.21
N ALA A 262 -37.92 -17.07 -17.49
CA ALA A 262 -39.22 -17.27 -16.85
C ALA A 262 -39.32 -16.58 -15.48
N ASN A 263 -38.31 -15.78 -15.10
CA ASN A 263 -38.20 -15.09 -13.81
C ASN A 263 -38.12 -16.04 -12.60
N LYS A 264 -37.65 -17.28 -12.81
CA LYS A 264 -37.34 -18.22 -11.74
C LYS A 264 -35.98 -17.88 -11.13
N ASP A 265 -35.89 -17.93 -9.82
CA ASP A 265 -34.62 -17.78 -9.10
C ASP A 265 -33.71 -18.98 -9.36
N LEU A 266 -32.51 -18.71 -9.86
CA LEU A 266 -31.50 -19.73 -10.14
C LEU A 266 -30.52 -19.86 -8.98
N ARG A 267 -30.07 -18.73 -8.42
CA ARG A 267 -29.18 -18.63 -7.25
C ARG A 267 -28.96 -17.17 -6.84
N GLU A 268 -28.40 -16.98 -5.65
CA GLU A 268 -27.75 -15.73 -5.26
C GLU A 268 -26.23 -15.84 -5.38
N ALA A 269 -25.59 -14.75 -5.81
CA ALA A 269 -24.14 -14.61 -5.81
C ALA A 269 -23.77 -13.39 -4.96
N ARG A 270 -22.93 -13.59 -3.94
CA ARG A 270 -22.47 -12.51 -3.06
C ARG A 270 -21.04 -12.13 -3.37
N THR A 271 -20.82 -10.83 -3.48
CA THR A 271 -19.50 -10.22 -3.51
C THR A 271 -19.38 -9.21 -2.38
N THR A 272 -18.28 -9.29 -1.64
CA THR A 272 -17.91 -8.27 -0.66
C THR A 272 -16.61 -7.62 -1.09
N ILE A 273 -16.61 -6.29 -1.15
CA ILE A 273 -15.42 -5.47 -1.42
C ILE A 273 -15.16 -4.62 -0.17
N VAL A 274 -13.90 -4.51 0.23
CA VAL A 274 -13.45 -3.56 1.25
C VAL A 274 -12.50 -2.56 0.59
N LEU A 275 -12.86 -1.28 0.62
CA LEU A 275 -12.08 -0.18 0.06
C LEU A 275 -11.41 0.61 1.20
N GLY A 276 -10.11 0.88 1.05
CA GLY A 276 -9.34 1.65 2.02
C GLY A 276 -9.30 1.03 3.42
N GLY A 277 -9.25 -0.30 3.50
CA GLY A 277 -9.19 -1.02 4.77
C GLY A 277 -7.89 -0.71 5.52
N VAL A 278 -8.00 -0.25 6.76
CA VAL A 278 -6.86 0.01 7.64
C VAL A 278 -7.08 -0.63 9.01
N SER A 279 -5.99 -1.01 9.66
CA SER A 279 -6.01 -1.37 11.08
C SER A 279 -4.74 -0.95 11.79
N CYS A 280 -4.84 -0.80 13.11
CA CYS A 280 -3.69 -0.80 14.01
C CYS A 280 -3.98 -1.73 15.19
N ALA A 281 -2.93 -2.37 15.68
CA ALA A 281 -2.98 -3.32 16.78
C ALA A 281 -1.83 -3.03 17.76
N ILE A 282 -2.13 -3.09 19.05
CA ILE A 282 -1.19 -2.90 20.15
C ILE A 282 -1.45 -3.94 21.25
N PRO A 283 -0.44 -4.35 22.03
CA PRO A 283 -0.63 -5.21 23.20
C PRO A 283 -1.32 -4.46 24.35
N LYS A 284 -1.94 -5.20 25.27
CA LYS A 284 -2.74 -4.65 26.40
C LYS A 284 -1.94 -3.75 27.34
N ASN A 285 -0.63 -3.94 27.42
CA ASN A 285 0.31 -3.18 28.25
C ASN A 285 1.14 -2.19 27.44
N PHE A 286 0.71 -1.85 26.21
CA PHE A 286 1.42 -0.91 25.37
C PHE A 286 1.51 0.47 26.02
N VAL A 287 2.74 1.00 26.05
CA VAL A 287 3.03 2.38 26.44
C VAL A 287 3.84 2.99 25.32
N ALA A 288 3.31 4.07 24.72
CA ALA A 288 4.03 4.83 23.72
C ALA A 288 5.36 5.34 24.28
N LYS A 289 6.43 5.28 23.49
CA LYS A 289 7.68 5.95 23.83
C LYS A 289 7.43 7.45 23.90
N PRO A 290 8.15 8.18 24.78
CA PRO A 290 8.08 9.64 24.81
C PRO A 290 8.34 10.19 23.40
N ALA A 291 7.48 11.11 22.93
CA ALA A 291 7.80 11.91 21.75
C ALA A 291 9.09 12.65 22.08
N GLY A 292 10.13 12.45 21.27
CA GLY A 292 11.52 12.82 21.57
C GLY A 292 11.66 14.01 22.52
N GLY A 293 12.00 13.73 23.77
CA GLY A 293 12.47 14.74 24.69
C GLY A 293 13.89 15.13 24.30
N THR A 294 14.01 16.13 23.45
CA THR A 294 15.17 17.01 23.55
C THR A 294 14.83 18.02 24.63
N GLY A 295 15.67 18.13 25.66
CA GLY A 295 15.57 19.21 26.65
C GLY A 295 15.43 20.58 25.97
N PRO A 296 15.01 21.61 26.73
CA PRO A 296 14.74 22.93 26.16
C PRO A 296 15.98 23.43 25.41
N GLY A 297 15.90 23.45 24.06
CA GLY A 297 16.97 23.98 23.20
C GLY A 297 17.34 23.19 21.94
N ALA A 298 16.88 21.96 21.72
CA ALA A 298 17.25 21.27 20.47
C ALA A 298 16.24 21.52 19.34
N ALA A 299 16.73 22.06 18.23
CA ALA A 299 16.02 22.14 16.97
C ALA A 299 15.79 20.73 16.39
N PRO A 300 14.74 20.51 15.58
CA PRO A 300 14.54 19.24 14.89
C PRO A 300 15.76 18.94 14.01
N GLU A 301 16.44 17.84 14.30
CA GLU A 301 17.62 17.39 13.56
C GLU A 301 17.14 16.88 12.19
N GLN A 302 17.17 17.78 11.21
CA GLN A 302 16.99 17.45 9.80
C GLN A 302 18.14 16.52 9.38
N PRO A 303 17.88 15.37 8.75
CA PRO A 303 18.95 14.52 8.23
C PRO A 303 19.84 15.35 7.30
N ALA A 304 21.14 15.39 7.57
CA ALA A 304 22.11 16.04 6.71
C ALA A 304 22.15 15.31 5.36
N VAL A 305 21.38 15.80 4.39
CA VAL A 305 21.54 15.43 2.99
C VAL A 305 22.84 16.07 2.53
N PRO A 306 23.85 15.32 2.03
CA PRO A 306 25.05 15.92 1.46
C PRO A 306 24.67 16.72 0.20
N GLY A 307 24.46 18.02 0.37
CA GLY A 307 24.13 18.94 -0.71
C GLY A 307 25.38 19.44 -1.41
N THR A 308 26.03 18.60 -2.23
CA THR A 308 26.78 18.95 -3.45
C THR A 308 27.53 17.71 -3.95
N VAL A 309 27.17 17.21 -5.13
CA VAL A 309 28.06 16.37 -5.92
C VAL A 309 29.00 17.32 -6.66
N PRO A 310 30.32 17.29 -6.44
CA PRO A 310 31.25 18.12 -7.21
C PRO A 310 31.14 17.74 -8.68
N ALA A 311 30.72 18.69 -9.52
CA ALA A 311 30.88 18.57 -10.96
C ALA A 311 32.39 18.47 -11.24
N GLY A 312 32.82 17.32 -11.77
CA GLY A 312 34.20 17.13 -12.20
C GLY A 312 34.58 18.24 -13.18
N GLY A 313 35.65 18.96 -12.85
CA GLY A 313 36.21 20.00 -13.72
C GLY A 313 36.65 19.40 -15.05
N ILE A 314 36.09 19.92 -16.13
CA ILE A 314 36.62 19.70 -17.48
C ILE A 314 37.75 20.71 -17.66
N PRO A 315 39.02 20.30 -17.83
CA PRO A 315 40.07 21.22 -18.22
C PRO A 315 39.87 21.65 -19.68
N PRO A 316 40.19 22.90 -20.06
CA PRO A 316 40.06 23.36 -21.43
C PRO A 316 41.05 22.61 -22.34
N GLN A 317 40.54 21.98 -23.40
CA GLN A 317 41.38 21.38 -24.44
C GLN A 317 41.89 22.47 -25.39
N ALA A 318 43.21 22.53 -25.56
CA ALA A 318 43.87 23.20 -26.67
C ALA A 318 44.23 22.17 -27.75
N ASP A 319 44.32 22.67 -28.98
CA ASP A 319 44.15 21.97 -30.25
C ASP A 319 45.07 20.78 -30.56
N GLY A 320 44.47 19.79 -31.23
CA GLY A 320 45.19 18.84 -32.08
C GLY A 320 45.09 17.36 -31.68
N SER A 321 43.95 16.70 -31.96
CA SER A 321 43.93 15.29 -32.38
C SER A 321 42.51 14.84 -32.77
N THR A 322 42.42 14.08 -33.85
CA THR A 322 41.23 13.52 -34.50
C THR A 322 40.41 12.54 -33.64
N ARG A 323 39.08 12.59 -33.81
CA ARG A 323 38.03 11.79 -33.15
C ARG A 323 38.24 10.26 -33.20
N THR A 324 38.08 9.56 -32.06
CA THR A 324 37.30 8.30 -31.97
C THR A 324 36.76 8.04 -30.55
N VAL A 325 35.52 7.54 -30.51
CA VAL A 325 34.66 7.14 -29.39
C VAL A 325 35.24 6.02 -28.51
N VAL A 326 35.13 6.12 -27.18
CA VAL A 326 35.07 4.95 -26.27
C VAL A 326 34.12 5.24 -25.10
N GLY A 327 32.83 4.94 -25.31
CA GLY A 327 31.93 4.59 -24.23
C GLY A 327 31.88 3.06 -24.16
N LEU A 328 32.60 2.46 -23.21
CA LEU A 328 32.58 1.02 -22.90
C LEU A 328 33.37 0.81 -21.59
N GLY A 329 32.73 1.06 -20.43
CA GLY A 329 33.41 0.98 -19.13
C GLY A 329 32.54 0.57 -17.94
N LEU A 330 31.26 0.23 -18.14
CA LEU A 330 30.34 -0.16 -17.05
C LEU A 330 29.48 -1.39 -17.41
N LEU A 331 30.10 -2.39 -18.05
CA LEU A 331 29.49 -3.71 -18.30
C LEU A 331 30.38 -4.87 -17.80
N GLY A 332 31.19 -4.65 -16.77
CA GLY A 332 32.13 -5.66 -16.24
C GLY A 332 31.75 -6.32 -14.91
N GLY A 333 30.82 -5.76 -14.12
CA GLY A 333 30.59 -6.21 -12.73
C GLY A 333 29.48 -7.24 -12.52
N GLY A 334 28.55 -7.41 -13.46
CA GLY A 334 27.33 -8.22 -13.26
C GLY A 334 27.43 -9.71 -13.61
N ILE A 335 28.46 -10.11 -14.36
CA ILE A 335 28.52 -11.46 -14.96
C ILE A 335 29.11 -12.50 -13.99
N LEU A 336 29.92 -12.08 -13.01
CA LEU A 336 30.59 -13.02 -12.08
C LEU A 336 29.68 -13.53 -10.95
N ILE A 337 28.61 -12.83 -10.60
CA ILE A 337 27.67 -13.26 -9.55
C ILE A 337 26.59 -14.21 -10.10
N GLY A 338 26.19 -14.04 -11.37
CA GLY A 338 25.19 -14.90 -12.02
C GLY A 338 25.67 -16.35 -12.24
N ALA A 339 26.96 -16.56 -12.51
CA ALA A 339 27.51 -17.89 -12.75
C ALA A 339 27.61 -18.76 -11.48
N ALA A 340 27.83 -18.16 -10.31
CA ALA A 340 27.95 -18.88 -9.04
C ALA A 340 26.61 -19.45 -8.54
N ALA A 341 25.50 -18.74 -8.80
CA ALA A 341 24.16 -19.19 -8.41
C ALA A 341 23.67 -20.41 -9.22
N MET A 342 23.99 -20.47 -10.52
CA MET A 342 23.60 -21.63 -11.36
C MET A 342 24.38 -22.91 -11.03
N LEU A 343 25.63 -22.80 -10.58
CA LEU A 343 26.44 -23.97 -10.19
C LEU A 343 25.98 -24.60 -8.86
N LEU A 344 25.39 -23.81 -7.95
CA LEU A 344 24.84 -24.32 -6.69
C LEU A 344 23.44 -24.95 -6.86
N HIS A 345 22.67 -24.54 -7.87
CA HIS A 345 21.35 -25.12 -8.14
C HIS A 345 21.45 -26.52 -8.78
N ARG A 346 22.48 -26.79 -9.59
CA ARG A 346 22.66 -28.11 -10.24
C ARG A 346 23.15 -29.23 -9.33
N ARG A 347 23.51 -28.96 -8.06
CA ARG A 347 24.05 -29.99 -7.13
C ARG A 347 23.07 -30.54 -6.11
N ARG A 348 21.80 -30.10 -6.08
CA ARG A 348 20.80 -30.68 -5.17
C ARG A 348 20.09 -31.86 -5.83
N LYS A 349 20.43 -33.09 -5.42
CA LYS A 349 19.65 -34.29 -5.74
C LYS A 349 18.34 -34.30 -4.93
N PRO A 350 17.19 -34.64 -5.53
CA PRO A 350 15.92 -34.77 -4.83
C PRO A 350 15.92 -35.99 -3.90
N VAL A 351 15.46 -35.79 -2.66
CA VAL A 351 15.14 -36.85 -1.70
C VAL A 351 13.71 -37.34 -2.00
N PRO A 352 13.47 -38.66 -2.18
CA PRO A 352 12.12 -39.17 -2.44
C PRO A 352 11.22 -39.00 -1.22
N ALA A 353 10.01 -38.51 -1.47
CA ALA A 353 8.96 -38.37 -0.47
C ALA A 353 8.49 -39.74 0.03
N ARG A 354 8.33 -39.87 1.35
CA ARG A 354 7.80 -41.06 2.01
C ARG A 354 6.29 -40.86 2.20
N GLU A 355 5.49 -41.72 1.57
CA GLU A 355 4.04 -41.76 1.77
C GLU A 355 3.67 -42.05 3.23
N LYS A 356 2.72 -41.26 3.74
CA LYS A 356 1.70 -41.64 4.71
C LYS A 356 0.45 -40.82 4.46
#